data_AF-A0AAU1ZKQ0-F1
#
_entry.id   AF-A0AAU1ZKQ0-F1
#
_cell.length_a   1.000
_cell.length_b   1.000
_cell.length_c   1.000
_cell.angle_alpha   90.00
_cell.angle_beta   90.00
_cell.angle_gamma   90.00
#
_symmetry.space_group_name_H-M   'P 1'
#
loop_
_entity.id
_entity.type
_entity.pdbx_description
1 polymer ?
#
loop_
_entity_poly.entity_id
_entity_poly.type
_entity_poly.pdbx_seq_one_letter_code
_entity_poly.pdbx_strand_id
1 'polypeptide(L)'
;MKILLSGTASDSHTWNLVYLRLFLEERGHEVVGLGPCVDAELLTDACLRHAPDAVVLSSVNGHGYRDGLDAVRALRAEPALAALPVVLGGKLGVVGRRQDEEVRRLLDAGCDAVLGDDLDALGAFLAARARREVPA
;
A
#
# COMPACT_ATOMS: atom_id res chain seq x y z
N MET A 1 -0.30 -7.12 -13.51
CA MET A 1 0.58 -6.91 -12.35
C MET A 1 0.09 -7.77 -11.20
N LYS A 2 1.03 -8.33 -10.45
CA LYS A 2 0.82 -8.97 -9.17
C LYS A 2 0.90 -7.93 -8.06
N ILE A 3 -0.18 -7.77 -7.32
CA ILE A 3 -0.31 -6.77 -6.26
C ILE A 3 -0.38 -7.49 -4.92
N LEU A 4 0.45 -7.04 -3.98
CA LEU A 4 0.29 -7.42 -2.58
C LEU A 4 -0.59 -6.40 -1.88
N LEU A 5 -1.75 -6.84 -1.40
CA LEU A 5 -2.75 -6.02 -0.69
C LEU A 5 -2.71 -6.35 0.80
N SER A 6 -2.55 -5.32 1.64
CA SER A 6 -2.42 -5.50 3.09
C SER A 6 -3.14 -4.41 3.87
N GLY A 7 -3.69 -4.80 5.03
CA GLY A 7 -4.00 -3.86 6.11
C GLY A 7 -2.71 -3.38 6.79
N THR A 8 -2.85 -2.46 7.74
CA THR A 8 -1.74 -2.00 8.59
C THR A 8 -1.80 -2.64 9.99
N ALA A 9 -0.68 -2.57 10.73
CA ALA A 9 -0.45 -3.35 11.95
C ALA A 9 -1.56 -3.25 13.01
N SER A 10 -2.12 -2.06 13.24
CA SER A 10 -3.18 -1.85 14.24
C SER A 10 -4.61 -1.89 13.67
N ASP A 11 -4.77 -2.18 12.37
CA ASP A 11 -6.06 -2.07 11.69
C ASP A 11 -6.73 -3.43 11.49
N SER A 12 -7.81 -3.67 12.24
CA SER A 12 -8.61 -4.90 12.17
C SER A 12 -9.73 -4.88 11.12
N HIS A 13 -9.90 -3.78 10.39
CA HIS A 13 -10.95 -3.68 9.37
C HIS A 13 -10.62 -4.54 8.15
N THR A 14 -11.64 -5.27 7.69
CA THR A 14 -11.50 -6.23 6.58
C THR A 14 -12.25 -5.82 5.33
N TRP A 15 -13.34 -5.07 5.45
CA TRP A 15 -14.21 -4.73 4.32
C TRP A 15 -13.52 -3.87 3.26
N ASN A 16 -12.69 -2.91 3.67
CA ASN A 16 -11.85 -2.13 2.75
C ASN A 16 -10.91 -3.04 1.95
N LEU A 17 -10.35 -4.09 2.58
CA LEU A 17 -9.46 -5.04 1.90
C LEU A 17 -10.21 -5.95 0.93
N VAL A 18 -11.39 -6.45 1.33
CA VAL A 18 -12.25 -7.24 0.43
C VAL A 18 -12.66 -6.41 -0.78
N TYR A 19 -13.09 -5.17 -0.55
CA TYR A 19 -13.48 -4.25 -1.62
C TYR A 19 -12.30 -3.94 -2.56
N LEU A 20 -11.13 -3.60 -2.02
CA LEU A 20 -9.94 -3.31 -2.83
C LEU A 20 -9.49 -4.53 -3.64
N ARG A 21 -9.58 -5.74 -3.07
CA ARG A 21 -9.32 -6.98 -3.81
C ARG A 21 -10.22 -7.06 -5.04
N LEU A 22 -11.54 -6.95 -4.87
CA LEU A 22 -12.50 -7.02 -5.97
C LEU A 22 -12.20 -5.94 -7.02
N PHE A 23 -11.98 -4.69 -6.59
CA PHE A 23 -11.67 -3.56 -7.46
C PHE A 23 -10.41 -3.81 -8.34
N LEU A 24 -9.37 -4.39 -7.75
CA LEU A 24 -8.10 -4.69 -8.43
C LEU A 24 -8.21 -5.92 -9.34
N GLU A 25 -8.86 -6.99 -8.87
CA GLU A 25 -9.07 -8.22 -9.64
C GLU A 25 -9.97 -7.97 -10.87
N GLU A 26 -11.02 -7.15 -10.75
CA GLU A 26 -11.87 -6.73 -11.88
C GLU A 26 -11.09 -5.96 -12.95
N ARG A 27 -9.95 -5.35 -12.60
CA ARG A 27 -9.04 -4.65 -13.52
C ARG A 27 -7.93 -5.55 -14.07
N GLY A 28 -7.99 -6.85 -13.80
CA GLY A 28 -7.05 -7.84 -14.33
C GLY A 28 -5.74 -7.97 -13.56
N HIS A 29 -5.67 -7.47 -12.32
CA HIS A 29 -4.53 -7.67 -11.45
C HIS A 29 -4.62 -9.03 -10.71
N GLU A 30 -3.48 -9.69 -10.51
CA GLU A 30 -3.39 -10.82 -9.56
C GLU A 30 -3.21 -10.23 -8.16
N VAL A 31 -4.05 -10.60 -7.19
CA VAL A 31 -4.01 -10.02 -5.84
C VAL A 31 -3.64 -11.06 -4.78
N VAL A 32 -2.48 -10.87 -4.16
CA VAL A 32 -2.08 -11.57 -2.93
C VAL A 32 -2.51 -10.72 -1.73
N GLY A 33 -3.47 -11.18 -0.94
CA GLY A 33 -3.99 -10.44 0.20
C GLY A 33 -3.49 -11.01 1.52
N LEU A 34 -2.88 -10.18 2.36
CA LEU A 34 -2.39 -10.57 3.68
C LEU A 34 -3.46 -10.43 4.78
N GLY A 35 -4.50 -9.64 4.53
CA GLY A 35 -5.56 -9.39 5.49
C GLY A 35 -5.25 -8.21 6.43
N PRO A 36 -6.01 -8.08 7.53
CA PRO A 36 -5.85 -7.01 8.51
C PRO A 36 -4.70 -7.29 9.49
N CYS A 37 -4.35 -6.29 10.31
CA CYS A 37 -3.38 -6.41 11.41
C CYS A 37 -2.01 -6.97 10.99
N VAL A 38 -1.52 -6.57 9.82
CA VAL A 38 -0.24 -7.06 9.28
C VAL A 38 0.88 -6.15 9.78
N ASP A 39 1.84 -6.74 10.50
CA ASP A 39 3.04 -6.04 10.94
C ASP A 39 4.08 -5.89 9.82
N ALA A 40 5.08 -5.05 10.07
CA ALA A 40 6.15 -4.74 9.13
C ALA A 40 6.99 -5.97 8.75
N GLU A 41 7.21 -6.89 9.68
CA GLU A 41 7.99 -8.11 9.45
C GLU A 41 7.25 -9.01 8.45
N LEU A 42 6.01 -9.38 8.76
CA LEU A 42 5.15 -10.20 7.90
C LEU A 42 4.97 -9.58 6.51
N LEU A 43 4.79 -8.26 6.43
CA LEU A 43 4.68 -7.55 5.16
C LEU A 43 5.95 -7.70 4.32
N THR A 44 7.12 -7.46 4.91
CA THR A 44 8.44 -7.54 4.24
C THR A 44 8.69 -8.97 3.75
N ASP A 45 8.47 -9.93 4.62
CA ASP A 45 8.56 -11.36 4.36
C ASP A 45 7.68 -11.80 3.18
N ALA A 46 6.43 -11.33 3.16
CA ALA A 46 5.51 -11.65 2.08
C ALA A 46 5.92 -10.99 0.75
N CYS A 47 6.47 -9.77 0.78
CA CYS A 47 6.99 -9.13 -0.41
C CYS A 47 8.17 -9.92 -0.99
N LEU A 48 9.10 -10.39 -0.16
CA LEU A 48 10.22 -11.25 -0.58
C LEU A 48 9.73 -12.58 -1.16
N ARG A 49 8.75 -13.22 -0.51
CA ARG A 49 8.21 -14.52 -0.96
C ARG A 49 7.43 -14.43 -2.26
N HIS A 50 6.60 -13.40 -2.41
CA HIS A 50 5.67 -13.30 -3.53
C HIS A 50 6.19 -12.47 -4.69
N ALA A 51 7.25 -11.68 -4.49
CA ALA A 51 7.83 -10.76 -5.47
C ALA A 51 6.74 -9.97 -6.24
N PRO A 52 5.90 -9.18 -5.53
CA PRO A 52 4.85 -8.41 -6.18
C PRO A 52 5.45 -7.27 -7.01
N ASP A 53 4.69 -6.79 -8.00
CA ASP A 53 5.04 -5.61 -8.79
C ASP A 53 4.67 -4.30 -8.04
N ALA A 54 3.76 -4.38 -7.06
CA ALA A 54 3.38 -3.26 -6.20
C ALA A 54 2.77 -3.71 -4.86
N VAL A 55 2.88 -2.86 -3.84
CA VAL A 55 2.21 -3.01 -2.55
C VAL A 55 1.12 -1.95 -2.41
N VAL A 56 -0.09 -2.39 -2.07
CA VAL A 56 -1.22 -1.52 -1.71
C VAL A 56 -1.50 -1.72 -0.22
N LEU A 57 -1.21 -0.69 0.57
CA LEU A 57 -1.56 -0.63 1.99
C LEU A 57 -2.88 0.11 2.15
N SER A 58 -3.79 -0.47 2.94
CA SER A 58 -5.07 0.15 3.27
C SER A 58 -5.23 0.27 4.78
N SER A 59 -5.56 1.47 5.24
CA SER A 59 -5.90 1.72 6.64
C SER A 59 -7.11 2.63 6.74
N VAL A 60 -8.04 2.30 7.62
CA VAL A 60 -9.26 3.06 7.91
C VAL A 60 -9.50 3.26 9.42
N ASN A 61 -8.60 2.80 10.27
CA ASN A 61 -8.69 2.96 11.74
C ASN A 61 -8.19 4.32 12.27
N GLY A 62 -7.70 5.21 11.41
CA GLY A 62 -7.17 6.52 11.82
C GLY A 62 -5.72 6.50 12.32
N HIS A 63 -5.02 5.37 12.20
CA HIS A 63 -3.59 5.22 12.52
C HIS A 63 -2.69 5.00 11.30
N GLY A 64 -3.27 5.03 10.10
CA GLY A 64 -2.58 4.72 8.85
C GLY A 64 -1.31 5.53 8.61
N TYR A 65 -1.22 6.79 9.06
CA TYR A 65 0.03 7.56 8.94
C TYR A 65 1.19 6.93 9.71
N ARG A 66 0.94 6.54 10.97
CA ARG A 66 1.96 5.93 11.84
C ARG A 66 2.30 4.52 11.37
N ASP A 67 1.28 3.65 11.27
CA ASP A 67 1.51 2.26 10.93
C ASP A 67 2.04 2.10 9.50
N GLY A 68 1.58 2.95 8.57
CA GLY A 68 2.08 3.00 7.21
C GLY A 68 3.54 3.47 7.13
N LEU A 69 3.95 4.40 7.99
CA LEU A 69 5.34 4.86 8.05
C LEU A 69 6.28 3.76 8.51
N ASP A 70 5.87 2.99 9.51
CA ASP A 70 6.65 1.85 10.01
C ASP A 70 6.75 0.74 8.95
N ALA A 71 5.65 0.43 8.26
CA ALA A 71 5.62 -0.52 7.15
C ALA A 71 6.54 -0.11 5.99
N VAL A 72 6.46 1.16 5.55
CA VAL A 72 7.29 1.68 4.45
C VAL A 72 8.77 1.65 4.83
N ARG A 73 9.13 2.05 6.05
CA ARG A 73 10.52 2.02 6.52
C ARG A 73 11.09 0.60 6.53
N ALA A 74 10.31 -0.38 6.97
CA ALA A 74 10.73 -1.77 6.96
C ALA A 74 10.98 -2.28 5.54
N LEU A 75 10.07 -1.99 4.60
CA LEU A 75 10.27 -2.33 3.18
C LEU A 75 11.51 -1.67 2.58
N ARG A 76 11.80 -0.41 2.93
CA ARG A 76 12.98 0.31 2.43
C ARG A 76 14.29 -0.09 3.12
N ALA A 77 14.22 -0.70 4.30
CA ALA A 77 15.40 -1.26 4.96
C ALA A 77 15.89 -2.57 4.30
N GLU A 78 15.03 -3.25 3.54
CA GLU A 78 15.39 -4.44 2.77
C GLU A 78 15.88 -4.06 1.35
N PRO A 79 17.16 -4.27 1.01
CA PRO A 79 17.72 -3.88 -0.29
C PRO A 79 16.97 -4.47 -1.49
N ALA A 80 16.47 -5.71 -1.41
CA ALA A 80 15.73 -6.34 -2.49
C ALA A 80 14.38 -5.66 -2.78
N LEU A 81 13.83 -4.90 -1.83
CA LEU A 81 12.54 -4.24 -1.92
C LEU A 81 12.66 -2.72 -2.04
N ALA A 82 13.87 -2.17 -2.09
CA ALA A 82 14.12 -0.73 -2.10
C ALA A 82 13.41 0.00 -3.26
N ALA A 83 13.25 -0.66 -4.41
CA ALA A 83 12.57 -0.12 -5.59
C ALA A 83 11.10 -0.55 -5.72
N LEU A 84 10.58 -1.40 -4.83
CA LEU A 84 9.21 -1.91 -4.90
C LEU A 84 8.22 -0.76 -4.72
N PRO A 85 7.31 -0.50 -5.69
CA PRO A 85 6.31 0.55 -5.55
C PRO A 85 5.37 0.30 -4.36
N VAL A 86 5.20 1.31 -3.50
CA VAL A 86 4.29 1.24 -2.34
C VAL A 86 3.30 2.40 -2.38
N VAL A 87 2.01 2.08 -2.30
CA VAL A 87 0.93 3.06 -2.17
C VAL A 87 0.14 2.83 -0.89
N LEU A 88 -0.21 3.90 -0.19
CA LEU A 88 -1.02 3.89 1.01
C LEU A 88 -2.34 4.67 0.81
N GLY A 89 -3.46 4.04 1.16
CA GLY A 89 -4.79 4.64 1.02
C GLY A 89 -5.73 4.32 2.17
N GLY A 90 -6.91 4.93 2.12
CA GLY A 90 -7.97 4.86 3.12
C GLY A 90 -8.08 6.10 4.01
N LYS A 91 -8.56 5.90 5.24
CA LYS A 91 -8.79 6.96 6.24
C LYS A 91 -7.66 6.94 7.28
N LEU A 92 -6.56 7.58 6.92
CA LEU A 92 -5.26 7.43 7.60
C LEU A 92 -5.13 8.14 8.94
N GLY A 93 -6.02 9.09 9.25
CA GLY A 93 -5.97 9.88 10.48
C GLY A 93 -7.36 10.14 11.05
N VAL A 94 -7.42 10.42 12.36
CA VAL A 94 -8.68 10.67 13.09
C VAL A 94 -9.29 12.05 12.82
N VAL A 95 -8.52 12.98 12.24
CA VAL A 95 -8.96 14.37 11.99
C VAL A 95 -9.94 14.46 10.79
N GLY A 96 -10.17 13.36 10.06
CA GLY A 96 -11.10 13.32 8.93
C GLY A 96 -10.66 14.14 7.72
N ARG A 97 -9.40 14.60 7.69
CA ARG A 97 -8.78 15.33 6.59
C ARG A 97 -7.35 14.88 6.38
N ARG A 98 -6.83 15.10 5.17
CA ARG A 98 -5.42 14.90 4.83
C ARG A 98 -4.53 15.76 5.73
N GLN A 99 -3.43 15.17 6.21
CA GLN A 99 -2.43 15.85 7.04
C GLN A 99 -1.13 15.94 6.23
N ASP A 100 -0.93 17.09 5.58
CA ASP A 100 0.13 17.25 4.57
C ASP A 100 1.55 16.96 5.11
N GLU A 101 1.80 17.27 6.39
CA GLU A 101 3.07 16.94 7.04
C GLU A 101 3.28 15.43 7.17
N GLU A 102 2.25 14.68 7.60
CA GLU A 102 2.33 13.23 7.71
C GLU A 102 2.44 12.55 6.34
N VAL A 103 1.74 13.10 5.33
CA VAL A 103 1.92 12.63 3.95
C VAL A 103 3.35 12.88 3.47
N ARG A 104 3.92 14.06 3.73
CA ARG A 104 5.30 14.35 3.35
C ARG A 104 6.28 13.39 4.04
N ARG A 105 6.07 13.07 5.33
CA ARG A 105 6.89 12.08 6.05
C ARG A 105 6.83 10.69 5.42
N LEU A 106 5.66 10.24 4.96
CA LEU A 106 5.51 8.97 4.25
C LEU A 106 6.24 8.97 2.91
N LEU A 107 6.09 10.04 2.13
CA LEU A 107 6.78 10.18 0.84
C LEU A 107 8.30 10.22 1.02
N ASP A 108 8.79 11.00 1.99
CA ASP A 108 10.21 11.10 2.34
C ASP A 108 10.78 9.76 2.84
N ALA A 109 9.95 8.92 3.48
CA ALA A 109 10.32 7.57 3.90
C ALA A 109 10.35 6.56 2.75
N GLY A 110 9.89 6.94 1.55
CA GLY A 110 9.92 6.09 0.36
C GLY A 110 8.56 5.52 -0.06
N CYS A 111 7.44 6.02 0.49
CA CYS A 111 6.12 5.71 -0.06
C CYS A 111 5.96 6.45 -1.40
N ASP A 112 5.51 5.76 -2.44
CA ASP A 112 5.40 6.35 -3.77
C ASP A 112 4.15 7.20 -3.94
N ALA A 113 3.08 6.91 -3.17
CA ALA A 113 1.83 7.65 -3.22
C ALA A 113 1.01 7.48 -1.94
N VAL A 114 0.35 8.56 -1.50
CA VAL A 114 -0.61 8.56 -0.39
C VAL A 114 -1.93 9.16 -0.88
N LEU A 115 -2.94 8.31 -1.09
CA LEU A 115 -4.07 8.61 -1.98
C LEU A 115 -5.43 8.82 -1.28
N GLY A 116 -5.50 8.69 0.05
CA GLY A 116 -6.80 8.70 0.73
C GLY A 116 -7.70 7.57 0.19
N ASP A 117 -9.01 7.81 0.08
CA ASP A 117 -10.00 6.88 -0.48
C ASP A 117 -10.24 7.05 -2.00
N ASP A 118 -9.33 7.71 -2.71
CA ASP A 118 -9.41 7.93 -4.16
C ASP A 118 -8.95 6.69 -4.96
N LEU A 119 -9.92 5.90 -5.42
CA LEU A 119 -9.70 4.69 -6.21
C LEU A 119 -9.28 4.99 -7.66
N ASP A 120 -9.69 6.12 -8.21
CA ASP A 120 -9.30 6.52 -9.56
C ASP A 120 -7.82 6.90 -9.57
N ALA A 121 -7.35 7.60 -8.54
CA ALA A 121 -5.94 7.86 -8.33
C ALA A 121 -5.13 6.57 -8.14
N LEU A 122 -5.67 5.58 -7.40
CA LEU A 122 -5.02 4.27 -7.24
C LEU A 122 -4.89 3.56 -8.60
N GLY A 123 -5.95 3.53 -9.40
CA GLY A 123 -5.93 2.96 -10.74
C GLY A 123 -4.92 3.66 -11.65
N ALA A 124 -4.87 4.99 -11.61
CA ALA A 124 -3.91 5.78 -12.39
C ALA A 124 -2.45 5.51 -11.98
N PHE A 125 -2.19 5.40 -10.68
CA PHE A 125 -0.88 5.03 -10.13
C PHE A 125 -0.41 3.68 -10.66
N LEU A 126 -1.24 2.64 -10.53
CA LEU A 126 -0.91 1.29 -10.97
C LEU A 126 -0.70 1.22 -12.50
N ALA A 127 -1.56 1.88 -13.28
CA ALA A 127 -1.42 1.94 -14.73
C ALA A 127 -0.11 2.65 -15.17
N ALA A 128 0.31 3.69 -14.45
CA ALA A 128 1.58 4.36 -14.72
C ALA A 128 2.79 3.47 -14.42
N ARG A 129 2.70 2.58 -13.42
CA ARG A 129 3.76 1.63 -13.08
C ARG A 129 3.86 0.49 -14.09
N ALA A 130 2.73 -0.09 -14.50
CA ALA A 130 2.69 -1.12 -15.54
C ALA A 130 3.36 -0.63 -16.85
N ARG A 131 3.13 0.63 -17.24
CA ARG A 131 3.76 1.21 -18.45
C ARG A 131 5.27 1.39 -18.36
N ARG A 132 5.84 1.48 -17.15
CA ARG A 132 7.28 1.61 -16.93
C ARG A 132 8.01 0.26 -16.95
N GLU A 133 7.28 -0.84 -16.77
CA GLU A 133 7.82 -2.21 -16.79
C GLU A 133 7.92 -2.78 -18.21
N VAL A 134 7.10 -2.29 -19.15
CA VAL A 134 7.20 -2.68 -20.57
C VAL A 134 8.40 -1.94 -21.20
N PRO A 135 9.47 -2.63 -21.61
CA PRO A 135 10.56 -1.99 -22.35
C PRO A 135 10.01 -1.44 -23.68
N ALA A 136 10.42 -0.24 -24.04
CA ALA A 136 10.15 0.34 -25.37
C ALA A 136 10.81 -0.49 -26.49
#